data_AF-A0AAD9JH02-F1
#
_entry.id   AF-A0AAD9JH02-F1
#
_cell.length_a   1.000
_cell.length_b   1.000
_cell.length_c   1.000
_cell.angle_alpha   90.00
_cell.angle_beta   90.00
_cell.angle_gamma   90.00
#
_symmetry.space_group_name_H-M   'P 1'
#
loop_
_entity.id
_entity.type
_entity.pdbx_description
1 polymer ?
#
loop_
_entity_poly.entity_id
_entity_poly.type
_entity_poly.pdbx_seq_one_letter_code
_entity_poly.pdbx_strand_id
1 'polypeptide(L)'
;MYGPNGEFLTLSRNCYEMKHDKYEYKVCPFKEIHQQVFPQPSTLIGQDPEWIKTGGNGQWVLRMNNGDSKQCPGAVKRQSLIIFECGLKDEVLSIQETEICQYTIHFSTPAAC
;
A
#
# COMPACT_ATOMS: atom_id res chain seq x y z
N MET A 1 6.02 15.23 3.80
CA MET A 1 5.35 14.10 3.12
C MET A 1 5.79 12.75 3.66
N TYR A 2 6.93 12.62 4.34
CA TYR A 2 7.48 11.32 4.78
C TYR A 2 7.59 11.23 6.31
N GLY A 3 6.59 11.74 7.03
CA GLY A 3 6.68 12.00 8.47
C GLY A 3 7.26 13.39 8.81
N PRO A 4 7.21 13.81 10.10
CA PRO A 4 7.66 15.12 10.56
C PRO A 4 9.19 15.30 10.47
N ASN A 5 9.97 14.24 10.67
CA ASN A 5 11.43 14.27 10.57
C ASN A 5 11.96 13.53 9.32
N GLY A 6 11.07 13.03 8.46
CA GLY A 6 11.46 12.31 7.25
C GLY A 6 11.73 10.82 7.48
N GLU A 7 11.12 10.24 8.52
CA GLU A 7 11.23 8.84 8.95
C GLU A 7 11.02 7.87 7.78
N PHE A 8 10.10 8.18 6.86
CA PHE A 8 9.74 7.32 5.73
C PHE A 8 10.53 7.61 4.43
N LEU A 9 11.52 8.51 4.44
CA LEU A 9 12.22 8.95 3.22
C LEU A 9 13.01 7.82 2.54
N THR A 10 13.65 6.95 3.33
CA THR A 10 14.38 5.81 2.77
C THR A 10 13.40 4.80 2.19
N LEU A 11 12.34 4.50 2.94
CA LEU A 11 11.30 3.56 2.54
C LEU A 11 10.58 4.01 1.26
N SER A 12 10.37 5.32 1.06
CA SER A 12 9.71 5.87 -0.14
C SER A 12 10.48 5.69 -1.45
N ARG A 13 11.73 5.20 -1.40
CA ARG A 13 12.58 4.97 -2.57
C ARG A 13 12.61 3.51 -2.99
N ASN A 14 12.07 2.62 -2.16
CA ASN A 14 12.15 1.18 -2.32
C ASN A 14 10.78 0.59 -2.67
N CYS A 15 10.81 -0.63 -3.20
CA CYS A 15 9.63 -1.43 -3.50
C CYS A 15 9.79 -2.81 -2.84
N TYR A 16 8.67 -3.38 -2.42
CA TYR A 16 8.61 -4.63 -1.68
C TYR A 16 7.63 -5.57 -2.38
N GLU A 17 8.05 -6.80 -2.58
CA GLU A 17 7.26 -7.80 -3.30
C GLU A 17 6.65 -8.80 -2.32
N MET A 18 5.39 -9.15 -2.55
CA MET A 18 4.67 -10.16 -1.76
C MET A 18 3.86 -11.05 -2.69
N LYS A 19 3.90 -12.37 -2.44
CA LYS A 19 2.99 -13.32 -3.08
C LYS A 19 1.88 -13.66 -2.11
N HIS A 20 0.64 -13.55 -2.57
CA HIS A 20 -0.53 -13.97 -1.81
C HIS A 20 -1.52 -14.65 -2.77
N ASP A 21 -1.88 -15.90 -2.46
CA ASP A 21 -2.62 -16.80 -3.34
C ASP A 21 -1.98 -16.91 -4.74
N LYS A 22 -2.72 -16.49 -5.78
CA LYS A 22 -2.28 -16.47 -7.19
C LYS A 22 -1.72 -15.13 -7.64
N TYR A 23 -1.70 -14.14 -6.74
CA TYR A 23 -1.33 -12.77 -7.04
C TYR A 23 0.08 -12.47 -6.53
N GLU A 24 0.83 -11.73 -7.32
CA GLU A 24 2.09 -11.11 -6.96
C GLU A 24 1.87 -9.60 -6.87
N TYR A 25 2.24 -9.04 -5.73
CA TYR A 25 2.08 -7.63 -5.42
C TYR A 25 3.44 -6.96 -5.37
N LYS A 26 3.53 -5.77 -5.94
CA LYS A 26 4.69 -4.89 -5.81
C LYS A 26 4.23 -3.60 -5.15
N VAL A 27 4.65 -3.41 -3.91
CA VAL A 27 4.29 -2.27 -3.07
C VAL A 27 5.46 -1.30 -3.07
N CYS A 28 5.32 -0.14 -3.72
CA CYS A 28 6.27 0.97 -3.66
C CYS A 28 5.59 2.12 -2.90
N PRO A 29 5.74 2.20 -1.56
CA PRO A 29 5.06 3.23 -0.77
C PRO A 29 5.39 4.63 -1.30
N PHE A 30 4.40 5.53 -1.31
CA PHE A 30 4.49 6.89 -1.87
C PHE A 30 4.69 7.01 -3.38
N LYS A 31 4.72 5.89 -4.13
CA LYS A 31 4.85 5.91 -5.59
C LYS A 31 3.68 5.20 -6.27
N GLU A 32 3.60 3.88 -6.15
CA GLU A 32 2.59 3.07 -6.81
C GLU A 32 2.55 1.65 -6.24
N ILE A 33 1.39 1.01 -6.34
CA ILE A 33 1.19 -0.36 -5.93
C ILE A 33 0.55 -1.12 -7.08
N HIS A 34 1.15 -2.25 -7.42
CA HIS A 34 0.73 -3.10 -8.51
C HIS A 34 0.34 -4.48 -8.01
N GLN A 35 -0.73 -5.02 -8.60
CA GLN A 35 -1.11 -6.43 -8.50
C GLN A 35 -0.90 -7.08 -9.86
N GLN A 36 -0.37 -8.31 -9.88
CA GLN A 36 -0.18 -9.08 -11.10
C GLN A 36 -0.66 -10.52 -10.88
N VAL A 37 -1.28 -11.10 -11.91
CA VAL A 37 -1.60 -12.52 -11.96
C VAL A 37 -1.32 -13.02 -13.37
N PHE A 38 -0.42 -13.98 -13.54
CA PHE A 38 -0.11 -14.50 -14.87
C PHE A 38 -1.34 -15.23 -15.48
N PRO A 39 -1.65 -15.06 -16.78
CA PRO A 39 -0.95 -14.27 -17.81
C PRO A 39 -1.51 -12.84 -17.99
N GLN A 40 -2.29 -12.34 -17.04
CA GLN A 40 -2.93 -11.03 -17.12
C GLN A 40 -1.91 -9.91 -16.87
N PRO A 41 -2.11 -8.74 -17.51
CA PRO A 41 -1.26 -7.58 -17.27
C PRO A 41 -1.37 -7.10 -15.83
N SER A 42 -0.34 -6.39 -15.37
CA SER A 42 -0.36 -5.74 -14.06
C SER A 42 -1.49 -4.71 -13.97
N THR A 43 -2.18 -4.73 -12.83
CA THR A 43 -3.24 -3.80 -12.45
C THR A 43 -2.70 -2.85 -11.39
N LEU A 44 -2.83 -1.55 -11.63
CA LEU A 44 -2.49 -0.52 -10.65
C LEU A 44 -3.57 -0.49 -9.55
N ILE A 45 -3.19 -0.63 -8.28
CA ILE A 45 -4.11 -0.65 -7.14
C ILE A 45 -3.92 0.54 -6.19
N GLY A 46 -3.12 1.53 -6.59
CA GLY A 46 -2.97 2.84 -5.95
C GLY A 46 -1.66 3.52 -6.37
N GLN A 47 -1.65 4.85 -6.45
CA GLN A 47 -0.47 5.66 -6.83
C GLN A 47 -0.38 7.00 -6.11
N ASP A 48 -1.50 7.62 -5.74
CA ASP A 48 -1.48 8.98 -5.20
C ASP A 48 -1.50 8.95 -3.67
N PRO A 49 -0.38 9.26 -2.98
CA PRO A 49 -0.27 9.08 -1.54
C PRO A 49 -0.99 10.17 -0.74
N GLU A 50 -1.70 9.76 0.30
CA GLU A 50 -2.40 10.63 1.24
C GLU A 50 -2.27 10.06 2.65
N TRP A 51 -1.75 10.86 3.59
CA TRP A 51 -1.73 10.46 5.00
C TRP A 51 -3.13 10.53 5.61
N ILE A 52 -3.54 9.45 6.26
CA ILE A 52 -4.77 9.41 7.05
C ILE A 52 -4.48 9.90 8.46
N LYS A 53 -5.22 10.90 8.91
CA LYS A 53 -5.19 11.35 10.31
C LYS A 53 -5.83 10.28 11.19
N THR A 54 -5.04 9.53 11.93
CA THR A 54 -5.53 8.58 12.94
C THR A 54 -5.80 9.33 14.25
N GLY A 55 -6.97 9.12 14.84
CA GLY A 55 -7.51 9.95 15.93
C GLY A 55 -6.84 9.84 17.30
N GLY A 56 -5.61 9.30 17.42
CA GLY A 56 -4.89 9.28 18.70
C GLY A 56 -3.94 8.11 18.95
N ASN A 57 -3.88 7.11 18.06
CA ASN A 57 -3.19 5.85 18.37
C ASN A 57 -1.71 5.81 17.91
N GLY A 58 -1.18 6.90 17.36
CA GLY A 58 0.19 6.93 16.81
C GLY A 58 0.40 6.06 15.57
N GLN A 59 -0.69 5.56 14.99
CA GLN A 59 -0.63 4.64 13.84
C GLN A 59 -0.41 5.43 12.55
N TRP A 60 0.64 5.04 11.82
CA TRP A 60 0.99 5.62 10.52
C TRP A 60 0.22 4.92 9.42
N VAL A 61 -0.70 5.65 8.78
CA VAL A 61 -1.57 5.07 7.74
C VAL A 61 -1.48 5.92 6.48
N LEU A 62 -1.03 5.31 5.39
CA LEU A 62 -0.89 5.94 4.08
C LEU A 62 -1.90 5.34 3.11
N ARG A 63 -2.81 6.16 2.62
CA ARG A 63 -3.73 5.80 1.53
C ARG A 63 -3.04 6.04 0.20
N MET A 64 -3.11 5.07 -0.69
CA MET A 64 -2.65 5.14 -2.07
C MET A 64 -3.87 5.13 -2.99
N ASN A 65 -4.21 6.29 -3.53
CA ASN A 65 -5.43 6.52 -4.30
C ASN A 65 -5.19 6.36 -5.81
N ASN A 66 -6.28 6.46 -6.59
CA ASN A 66 -6.24 6.58 -8.05
C ASN A 66 -5.61 5.39 -8.79
N GLY A 67 -5.85 4.17 -8.31
CA GLY A 67 -5.57 2.96 -9.09
C GLY A 67 -6.49 2.79 -10.31
N ASP A 68 -6.31 1.69 -11.04
CA ASP A 68 -7.14 1.32 -12.19
C ASP A 68 -8.60 1.08 -11.73
N SER A 69 -9.57 1.52 -12.53
CA SER A 69 -11.01 1.33 -12.28
C SER A 69 -11.64 0.19 -13.09
N LYS A 70 -10.90 -0.45 -14.00
CA LYS A 70 -11.38 -1.58 -14.79
C LYS A 70 -11.83 -2.71 -13.87
N GLN A 71 -12.96 -3.32 -14.19
CA GLN A 71 -13.54 -4.43 -13.43
C GLN A 71 -13.97 -4.07 -12.00
N CYS A 72 -13.93 -2.79 -11.61
CA CYS A 72 -14.55 -2.32 -10.38
C CYS A 72 -16.00 -1.89 -10.62
N PRO A 73 -16.93 -2.19 -9.71
CA PRO A 73 -18.32 -1.73 -9.81
C PRO A 73 -18.40 -0.20 -9.92
N GLY A 74 -19.20 0.30 -10.86
CA GLY A 74 -19.39 1.76 -11.02
C GLY A 74 -18.15 2.53 -11.46
N ALA A 75 -17.12 1.86 -11.99
CA ALA A 75 -15.85 2.47 -12.40
C ALA A 75 -15.14 3.25 -11.27
N VAL A 76 -15.35 2.83 -10.02
CA VAL A 76 -14.57 3.34 -8.89
C VAL A 76 -13.09 2.99 -9.08
N LYS A 77 -12.21 3.92 -8.76
CA LYS A 77 -10.77 3.67 -8.84
C LYS A 77 -10.33 2.82 -7.65
N ARG A 78 -9.47 1.84 -7.90
CA ARG A 78 -8.84 1.06 -6.83
C ARG A 78 -8.05 1.95 -5.88
N GLN A 79 -8.01 1.54 -4.63
CA GLN A 79 -7.27 2.21 -3.59
C GLN A 79 -6.66 1.20 -2.63
N SER A 80 -5.50 1.53 -2.06
CA SER A 80 -4.85 0.71 -1.05
C SER A 80 -4.59 1.52 0.21
N LEU A 81 -4.75 0.90 1.36
CA LEU A 81 -4.44 1.46 2.67
C LEU A 81 -3.22 0.73 3.23
N ILE A 82 -2.08 1.43 3.31
CA ILE A 82 -0.89 0.91 3.96
C ILE A 82 -0.93 1.30 5.44
N ILE A 83 -0.98 0.30 6.30
CA ILE A 83 -0.85 0.43 7.74
C ILE A 83 0.59 0.09 8.09
N PHE A 84 1.37 1.09 8.50
CA PHE A 84 2.74 0.87 8.94
C PHE A 84 2.75 0.49 10.42
N GLU A 85 3.45 -0.60 10.72
CA GLU A 85 3.63 -1.18 12.04
C GLU A 85 5.10 -1.09 12.42
N CYS A 86 5.39 -0.74 13.68
CA CYS A 86 6.75 -0.74 14.19
C CYS A 86 7.32 -2.16 14.12
N GLY A 87 8.44 -2.32 13.40
CA GLY A 87 9.10 -3.61 13.21
C GLY A 87 10.57 -3.45 12.86
N LEU A 88 11.29 -4.57 12.80
CA LEU A 88 12.75 -4.56 12.62
C LEU A 88 13.19 -4.50 11.16
N LYS A 89 12.29 -4.78 10.22
CA LYS A 89 12.58 -4.88 8.79
C LYS A 89 11.47 -4.23 7.99
N ASP A 90 11.84 -3.67 6.85
CA ASP A 90 10.90 -3.19 5.85
C ASP A 90 10.35 -4.38 5.05
N GLU A 91 9.11 -4.80 5.36
CA GLU A 91 8.48 -5.91 4.68
C GLU A 91 6.94 -5.82 4.71
N VAL A 92 6.33 -6.35 3.65
CA VAL A 92 4.87 -6.49 3.59
C VAL A 92 4.47 -7.75 4.36
N LEU A 93 3.69 -7.57 5.42
CA LEU A 93 3.21 -8.66 6.28
C LEU A 93 1.97 -9.33 5.70
N SER A 94 1.03 -8.53 5.20
CA SER A 94 -0.20 -9.04 4.59
C SER A 94 -0.81 -8.03 3.61
N ILE A 95 -1.53 -8.55 2.61
CA ILE A 95 -2.34 -7.78 1.68
C ILE A 95 -3.68 -8.50 1.54
N GLN A 96 -4.78 -7.78 1.74
CA GLN A 96 -6.14 -8.32 1.61
C GLN A 96 -7.05 -7.33 0.89
N GLU A 97 -7.91 -7.82 0.00
CA GLU A 97 -9.02 -7.03 -0.57
C GLU A 97 -10.17 -7.06 0.43
N THR A 98 -10.22 -6.05 1.29
CA THR A 98 -11.18 -5.98 2.41
C THR A 98 -12.57 -5.55 1.96
N GLU A 99 -12.63 -4.71 0.94
CA GLU A 99 -13.84 -4.38 0.18
C GLU A 99 -13.50 -4.44 -1.31
N ILE A 100 -14.52 -4.54 -2.17
CA ILE A 100 -14.31 -4.60 -3.62
C ILE A 100 -13.49 -3.38 -4.07
N CYS A 101 -12.35 -3.63 -4.69
CA CYS A 101 -11.39 -2.62 -5.15
C CYS A 101 -10.75 -1.76 -4.04
N GLN A 102 -10.81 -2.19 -2.79
CA GLN A 102 -10.09 -1.60 -1.66
C GLN A 102 -9.19 -2.64 -1.00
N TYR A 103 -7.91 -2.30 -0.91
CA TYR A 103 -6.90 -3.21 -0.37
C TYR A 103 -6.38 -2.67 0.97
N THR A 104 -6.18 -3.54 1.93
CA THR A 104 -5.49 -3.25 3.19
C THR A 104 -4.16 -3.97 3.19
N ILE A 105 -3.09 -3.22 3.48
CA ILE A 105 -1.71 -3.70 3.49
C ILE A 105 -1.14 -3.45 4.88
N HIS A 106 -0.73 -4.52 5.57
CA HIS A 106 0.07 -4.39 6.80
C HIS A 106 1.55 -4.42 6.43
N PHE A 107 2.29 -3.41 6.88
CA PHE A 107 3.69 -3.20 6.50
C PHE A 107 4.54 -3.00 7.75
N SER A 108 5.48 -3.90 8.00
CA SER A 108 6.49 -3.73 9.06
C SER A 108 7.56 -2.76 8.59
N THR A 109 7.95 -1.80 9.43
CA THR A 109 9.10 -0.92 9.16
C THR A 109 9.68 -0.31 10.43
N PRO A 110 11.03 -0.15 10.53
CA PRO A 110 11.64 0.64 11.59
C PRO A 110 11.21 2.12 11.59
N ALA A 111 10.73 2.65 10.46
CA ALA A 111 10.30 4.05 10.34
C ALA A 111 8.98 4.37 11.07
N ALA A 112 8.25 3.33 11.47
CA ALA A 112 7.03 3.46 12.27
C ALA A 112 7.29 3.28 13.78
N CYS A 113 8.55 3.03 14.15
CA CYS A 113 9.09 3.22 15.48
C CYS A 113 9.68 4.64 15.56
#